data_AF-D8TR62-F1
#
_entry.id   AF-D8TR62-F1
#
_cell.length_a   1.000
_cell.length_b   1.000
_cell.length_c   1.000
_cell.angle_alpha   90.00
_cell.angle_beta   90.00
_cell.angle_gamma   90.00
#
_symmetry.space_group_name_H-M   'P 1'
#
loop_
_entity.id
_entity.type
_entity.pdbx_description
1 polymer ?
#
loop_
_entity_poly.entity_id
_entity_poly.type
_entity_poly.pdbx_seq_one_letter_code
_entity_poly.pdbx_strand_id
1 'polypeptide(L)' 'IPKAEAIAIEYPGFVQDTNKALRTLGGLDSIAIAVGTKHYLKLKLRPEDRTSHPLYGERHEQTRLLLRISRPK' A
#
# COMPACT_ATOMS: atom_id res chain seq x y z
N ILE A 1 13.48 -1.14 19.62
CA ILE A 1 12.97 -1.43 18.27
C ILE A 1 11.55 -1.98 18.42
N PRO A 2 10.56 -1.56 17.61
CA PRO A 2 9.19 -2.08 17.68
C PRO A 2 9.16 -3.61 17.60
N LYS A 3 8.29 -4.27 18.38
CA LYS A 3 8.16 -5.75 18.40
C LYS A 3 7.28 -6.30 17.28
N ALA A 4 6.41 -5.45 16.71
CA ALA A 4 5.50 -5.83 15.63
C ALA A 4 6.10 -5.47 14.28
N GLU A 5 5.97 -6.39 13.33
CA GLU A 5 6.32 -6.16 11.93
C GLU A 5 5.13 -5.51 11.20
N ALA A 6 5.44 -4.62 10.27
CA ALA A 6 4.47 -3.95 9.44
C ALA A 6 5.03 -3.75 8.03
N ILE A 7 4.13 -3.61 7.06
CA ILE A 7 4.47 -3.33 5.67
C ILE A 7 3.95 -1.95 5.33
N ALA A 8 4.82 -1.14 4.73
CA ALA A 8 4.48 0.18 4.22
C ALA A 8 4.24 0.09 2.70
N ILE A 9 3.11 0.62 2.25
CA ILE A 9 2.81 0.80 0.82
C ILE A 9 2.93 2.29 0.53
N GLU A 10 3.91 2.67 -0.28
CA GLU A 10 4.10 4.05 -0.73
C GLU A 10 3.14 4.34 -1.89
N TYR A 11 2.01 4.99 -1.57
CA TYR A 11 0.96 5.27 -2.53
C TYR A 11 1.25 6.59 -3.29
N PRO A 12 1.35 6.60 -4.63
CA PRO A 12 1.65 7.79 -5.42
C PRO A 12 0.40 8.67 -5.60
N GLY A 13 -0.08 9.25 -4.50
CA GLY A 13 -1.24 10.14 -4.51
C GLY A 13 -1.70 10.53 -3.11
N PHE A 14 -2.62 11.49 -3.05
CA PHE A 14 -3.19 11.94 -1.78
C PHE A 14 -4.33 11.01 -1.35
N VAL A 15 -4.15 10.35 -0.21
CA VAL A 15 -5.17 9.47 0.37
C VAL A 15 -6.12 10.31 1.24
N GLN A 16 -7.27 10.68 0.66
CA GLN A 16 -8.37 11.32 1.41
C GLN A 16 -9.33 10.28 2.02
N ASP A 17 -9.44 9.11 1.39
CA ASP A 17 -10.31 8.01 1.79
C ASP A 17 -9.54 6.69 1.60
N THR A 18 -9.26 6.00 2.70
CA THR A 18 -8.51 4.75 2.71
C THR A 18 -9.21 3.65 1.93
N ASN A 19 -10.54 3.57 1.96
CA ASN A 19 -11.29 2.53 1.24
C ASN A 19 -11.16 2.73 -0.28
N LYS A 20 -11.20 3.99 -0.75
CA LYS A 20 -10.96 4.30 -2.16
C LYS A 20 -9.53 3.96 -2.57
N ALA A 21 -8.53 4.26 -1.75
CA ALA A 21 -7.14 3.89 -2.02
C ALA A 21 -6.91 2.37 -2.01
N LEU A 22 -7.55 1.63 -1.09
CA LEU A 22 -7.51 0.17 -1.11
C LEU A 22 -8.14 -0.40 -2.38
N ARG A 23 -9.25 0.19 -2.84
CA ARG A 23 -9.90 -0.21 -4.08
C ARG A 23 -9.01 -0.05 -5.31
N THR A 24 -8.19 1.00 -5.40
CA THR A 24 -7.25 1.17 -6.52
C THR A 24 -6.12 0.15 -6.52
N LEU A 25 -5.82 -0.45 -5.37
CA LEU A 25 -4.84 -1.54 -5.21
C LEU A 25 -5.44 -2.95 -5.42
N GLY A 26 -6.72 -3.03 -5.78
CA GLY A 26 -7.44 -4.30 -5.93
C GLY A 26 -7.99 -4.89 -4.64
N GLY A 27 -8.06 -4.08 -3.56
CA GLY A 27 -8.56 -4.49 -2.26
C GLY A 27 -7.52 -5.16 -1.37
N LEU A 28 -7.95 -5.54 -0.16
CA LEU A 28 -7.07 -6.16 0.84
C LEU A 28 -6.53 -7.52 0.38
N ASP A 29 -7.32 -8.30 -0.36
CA ASP A 29 -6.91 -9.62 -0.85
C ASP A 29 -5.73 -9.52 -1.83
N SER A 30 -5.80 -8.58 -2.78
CA SER A 30 -4.72 -8.31 -3.73
C SER A 30 -3.44 -7.89 -3.02
N ILE A 31 -3.55 -7.05 -1.99
CA ILE A 31 -2.43 -6.63 -1.16
C ILE A 31 -1.84 -7.82 -0.39
N ALA A 32 -2.68 -8.63 0.26
CA ALA A 32 -2.24 -9.81 1.02
C ALA A 32 -1.48 -10.81 0.14
N ILE A 33 -1.97 -11.04 -1.09
CA ILE A 33 -1.30 -11.89 -2.07
C ILE A 33 0.05 -11.30 -2.46
N ALA A 34 0.11 -10.02 -2.86
CA ALA A 34 1.37 -9.38 -3.27
C ALA A 34 2.42 -9.41 -2.14
N VAL A 35 1.98 -9.17 -0.90
CA VAL A 35 2.80 -9.26 0.30
C VAL A 35 3.34 -10.68 0.53
N GLY A 36 2.47 -11.70 0.48
CA GLY A 36 2.83 -13.08 0.79
C GLY A 36 3.69 -13.76 -0.27
N THR A 37 3.52 -13.36 -1.54
CA THR A 37 4.20 -13.97 -2.70
C THR A 37 5.40 -13.18 -3.20
N LYS A 38 5.64 -11.98 -2.66
CA LYS A 38 6.63 -11.01 -3.17
C LYS A 38 6.42 -10.64 -4.66
N HIS A 39 5.20 -10.77 -5.16
CA HIS A 39 4.84 -10.28 -6.48
C HIS A 39 4.62 -8.76 -6.50
N TYR A 40 4.59 -8.19 -7.71
CA TYR A 40 4.26 -6.78 -7.90
C TYR A 40 2.86 -6.44 -7.40
N LEU A 41 2.74 -5.33 -6.68
CA LEU A 41 1.45 -4.77 -6.29
C LEU A 41 0.90 -3.90 -7.42
N LYS A 42 -0.23 -4.31 -8.00
CA LYS A 42 -0.90 -3.53 -9.07
C LYS A 42 -1.64 -2.35 -8.46
N LEU A 43 -1.44 -1.18 -9.05
CA LEU A 43 -2.19 0.04 -8.77
C LEU A 43 -2.93 0.49 -10.03
N LYS A 44 -4.26 0.57 -9.96
CA LYS A 44 -5.12 1.13 -11.00
C LYS A 44 -5.81 2.38 -10.48
N LEU A 45 -5.26 3.56 -10.81
CA LEU A 45 -5.75 4.85 -10.33
C LEU A 45 -7.22 5.12 -10.67
N ARG A 46 -7.68 4.61 -11.82
CA ARG A 46 -9.08 4.70 -12.26
C ARG A 46 -9.62 3.30 -12.53
N PRO A 47 -10.09 2.57 -11.50
CA PRO A 47 -10.52 1.17 -11.65
C PRO A 47 -11.62 0.97 -12.69
N GLU A 48 -12.56 1.92 -12.77
CA GLU A 48 -13.70 1.90 -13.70
C GLU A 48 -13.32 2.16 -15.16
N ASP A 49 -12.21 2.86 -15.38
CA ASP A 49 -11.76 3.21 -16.72
C ASP A 49 -11.00 2.03 -17.33
N ARG A 50 -11.50 1.50 -18.45
CA ARG A 50 -10.87 0.38 -19.16
C ARG A 50 -9.52 0.76 -19.78
N THR A 51 -9.31 2.03 -20.07
CA THR A 51 -8.07 2.56 -20.68
C THR A 51 -7.01 2.93 -19.64
N SER A 52 -7.36 2.89 -18.36
CA SER A 52 -6.40 3.16 -17.29
C SER A 52 -5.43 1.99 -17.14
N HIS A 53 -4.21 2.18 -17.65
CA HIS A 53 -3.14 1.21 -17.52
C HIS A 53 -2.69 1.10 -16.05
N PRO A 54 -2.41 -0.11 -15.56
CA PRO A 54 -1.94 -0.32 -14.20
C PRO A 54 -0.48 0.10 -14.04
N LEU A 55 -0.16 0.62 -12.86
CA LEU A 55 1.20 0.77 -12.35
C LEU A 55 1.55 -0.43 -11.48
N TYR A 56 2.84 -0.73 -11.35
CA TYR A 56 3.34 -1.89 -10.61
C TYR A 56 4.31 -1.42 -9.54
N GLY A 57 3.92 -1.61 -8.28
CA GLY A 57 4.80 -1.38 -7.13
C GLY A 57 5.67 -2.60 -6.87
N GLU A 58 6.98 -2.38 -6.74
CA GLU A 58 7.93 -3.42 -6.37
C GLU A 58 8.11 -3.48 -4.85
N ARG A 59 8.40 -4.68 -4.33
CA ARG A 59 8.73 -4.84 -2.92
C ARG A 59 10.23 -4.58 -2.72
N HIS A 60 10.56 -3.59 -1.91
CA HIS A 60 11.92 -3.32 -1.48
C HIS A 60 12.11 -3.76 -0.02
N GLU A 61 13.03 -4.71 0.21
CA GLU A 61 13.42 -5.10 1.57
C GLU A 61 14.36 -4.01 2.12
N GLN A 62 13.82 -3.11 2.96
CA GLN A 62 14.56 -2.01 3.57
C GLN A 62 14.28 -1.94 5.07
N THR A 63 15.32 -1.62 5.85
CA THR A 63 15.18 -1.42 7.30
C THR A 63 14.55 -0.06 7.59
N ARG A 64 13.28 -0.06 7.99
CA ARG A 64 12.49 1.13 8.34
C ARG A 64 11.76 0.93 9.66
N LEU A 65 11.45 2.02 10.36
CA LEU A 65 10.77 1.99 11.66
C LEU A 65 9.45 2.77 11.60
N LEU A 66 8.37 2.15 12.07
CA LEU A 66 7.10 2.84 12.32
C LEU A 66 7.05 3.24 13.80
N LEU A 67 7.05 4.55 14.07
CA LEU A 67 7.06 5.10 15.42
C LEU A 67 5.76 5.87 15.69
N ARG A 68 5.10 5.56 16.80
CA ARG A 68 3.97 6.35 17.30
C ARG A 68 4.50 7.47 18.20
N ILE A 69 4.41 8.71 17.73
CA ILE A 69 4.77 9.91 18.51
C ILE A 69 3.49 10.48 19.11
N SER A 70 3.48 10.76 20.41
CA SER A 70 2.38 11.43 21.10
C SER A 70 2.86 12.74 21.71
N ARG A 71 2.06 13.79 21.59
CA ARG A 71 2.31 15.03 22.32
C ARG A 71 1.80 14.88 23.76
N PRO A 72 2.48 15.46 24.76
CA PRO A 72 1.90 15.61 26.08
C PRO A 72 0.61 16.43 25.99
N LYS A 73 -0.32 16.18 26.92
CA LYS A 73 -1.54 16.97 27.05
C LYS A 73 -1.21 18.43 27.35
#